data_AF-A0A848UTL5-F1
#
_entry.id   AF-A0A848UTL5-F1
#
_cell.length_a   1.000
_cell.length_b   1.000
_cell.length_c   1.000
_cell.angle_alpha   90.00
_cell.angle_beta   90.00
_cell.angle_gamma   90.00
#
_symmetry.space_group_name_H-M   'P 1'
#
loop_
_entity.id
_entity.type
_entity.pdbx_description
1 polymer ?
#
loop_
_entity_poly.entity_id
_entity_poly.type
_entity_poly.pdbx_seq_one_letter_code
_entity_poly.pdbx_strand_id
1 'polypeptide(L)' 'QAGRELRVIVESEKVSDDRAASLSFEISQKIQTDMTYPGQVKVTVIRETRAVNIAK' A
#
# COMPACT_ATOMS: atom_id res chain seq x y z
N GLN A 1 -10.01 18.33 7.84
CA GLN A 1 -9.43 17.20 8.61
C GLN A 1 -8.55 16.42 7.64
N ALA A 2 -7.23 16.48 7.77
CA ALA A 2 -6.33 15.75 6.88
C ALA A 2 -6.41 14.25 7.22
N GLY A 3 -7.08 13.47 6.38
CA GLY A 3 -7.05 12.02 6.49
C GLY A 3 -5.62 11.51 6.37
N ARG A 4 -5.23 10.53 7.18
CA ARG A 4 -3.91 9.92 7.07
C ARG A 4 -3.91 8.98 5.86
N GLU A 5 -2.91 9.11 4.99
CA GLU A 5 -2.73 8.22 3.84
C GLU A 5 -1.47 7.37 4.06
N LEU A 6 -1.62 6.05 3.91
CA LEU A 6 -0.52 5.10 3.84
C LEU A 6 -0.40 4.60 2.39
N ARG A 7 0.77 4.80 1.79
CA ARG A 7 1.09 4.24 0.47
C ARG A 7 2.09 3.10 0.61
N VAL A 8 1.74 1.97 0.06
CA VAL A 8 2.58 0.77 0.02
C VAL A 8 2.95 0.52 -1.42
N ILE A 9 4.24 0.49 -1.71
CA ILE A 9 4.76 0.21 -3.04
C ILE A 9 5.23 -1.22 -3.06
N VAL A 10 4.79 -1.99 -4.05
CA VAL A 10 5.19 -3.37 -4.27
C VAL A 10 5.70 -3.56 -5.69
N GLU A 11 6.63 -4.51 -5.87
CA GLU A 11 7.09 -4.91 -7.20
C GLU A 11 5.95 -5.61 -7.95
N SER A 12 5.63 -5.11 -9.16
CA SER A 12 4.57 -5.64 -9.99
C SER A 12 4.78 -7.10 -10.39
N GLU A 13 6.03 -7.56 -10.51
CA GLU A 13 6.37 -8.94 -10.89
C GLU A 13 6.15 -9.95 -9.75
N LYS A 14 6.20 -9.50 -8.49
CA LYS A 14 6.09 -10.38 -7.30
C LYS A 14 4.69 -10.43 -6.72
N VAL A 15 3.84 -9.46 -7.05
CA VAL A 15 2.50 -9.29 -6.47
C VAL A 15 1.50 -9.17 -7.60
N SER A 16 0.50 -10.05 -7.64
CA SER A 16 -0.63 -9.98 -8.57
C SER A 16 -1.64 -8.91 -8.16
N ASP A 17 -2.58 -8.57 -9.06
CA ASP A 17 -3.66 -7.63 -8.76
C ASP A 17 -4.52 -8.08 -7.58
N ASP A 18 -4.96 -9.34 -7.58
CA ASP A 18 -5.77 -9.90 -6.49
C ASP A 18 -5.02 -9.84 -5.15
N ARG A 19 -3.72 -10.18 -5.17
CA ARG A 19 -2.90 -10.13 -3.95
C ARG A 19 -2.68 -8.70 -3.47
N ALA A 20 -2.54 -7.73 -4.37
CA ALA A 20 -2.44 -6.31 -4.02
C ALA A 20 -3.74 -5.79 -3.38
N ALA A 21 -4.90 -6.21 -3.91
CA ALA A 21 -6.20 -5.90 -3.32
C ALA A 21 -6.32 -6.48 -1.90
N SER A 22 -6.00 -7.78 -1.72
CA SER A 22 -5.97 -8.42 -0.41
C SER A 22 -5.02 -7.72 0.56
N LEU A 23 -3.80 -7.37 0.13
CA LEU A 23 -2.82 -6.63 0.93
C LEU A 23 -3.37 -5.29 1.44
N SER A 24 -4.04 -4.52 0.57
CA SER A 24 -4.61 -3.23 0.98
C SER A 24 -5.66 -3.40 2.07
N PHE A 25 -6.49 -4.43 1.95
CA PHE A 25 -7.53 -4.77 2.92
C PHE A 25 -6.91 -5.25 4.25
N GLU A 26 -6.00 -6.22 4.21
CA GLU A 26 -5.32 -6.77 5.39
C GLU A 26 -4.59 -5.68 6.18
N ILE A 27 -3.87 -4.79 5.50
CA ILE A 27 -3.18 -3.68 6.15
C ILE A 27 -4.18 -2.72 6.81
N SER A 28 -5.30 -2.41 6.14
CA SER A 28 -6.33 -1.57 6.73
C SER A 28 -6.95 -2.19 7.99
N GLN A 29 -7.19 -3.51 7.98
CA GLN A 29 -7.71 -4.25 9.13
C GLN A 29 -6.71 -4.26 10.28
N LYS A 30 -5.43 -4.50 9.98
CA LYS A 30 -4.36 -4.50 10.98
C LYS A 30 -4.18 -3.13 11.63
N ILE A 31 -4.25 -2.05 10.84
CA ILE A 31 -4.23 -0.68 11.37
C ILE A 31 -5.44 -0.43 12.27
N GLN A 32 -6.62 -0.97 11.95
CA GLN A 32 -7.81 -0.81 12.77
C GLN A 32 -7.72 -1.60 14.10
N THR A 33 -7.05 -2.74 14.11
CA THR A 33 -6.98 -3.66 15.26
C THR A 33 -5.79 -3.38 16.19
N ASP A 34 -4.58 -3.26 15.66
CA ASP A 34 -3.36 -3.06 16.46
C ASP A 34 -3.24 -1.63 17.00
N MET A 35 -3.84 -0.72 16.26
CA MET A 35 -3.73 0.70 16.42
C MET A 35 -5.17 1.15 16.69
N THR A 36 -5.56 1.29 17.97
CA THR A 36 -6.84 1.91 18.38
C THR A 36 -6.87 3.38 17.93
N TYR A 37 -7.00 3.63 16.63
CA TYR A 37 -6.77 4.91 16.01
C TYR A 37 -8.11 5.57 15.75
N PRO A 38 -8.42 6.69 16.43
CA PRO A 38 -9.62 7.43 16.15
C PRO A 38 -9.44 8.18 14.82
N GLY A 39 -9.85 7.55 13.72
CA GLY A 39 -9.84 8.18 12.40
C GLY A 39 -9.79 7.18 11.24
N GLN A 40 -10.13 7.67 10.06
CA GLN A 40 -9.99 6.91 8.83
C GLN A 40 -8.55 7.03 8.31
N VAL A 41 -7.97 5.89 7.95
CA VAL A 41 -6.68 5.81 7.25
C VAL A 41 -6.92 5.24 5.86
N LYS A 42 -6.54 6.00 4.83
CA LYS A 42 -6.59 5.52 3.45
C LYS A 42 -5.34 4.69 3.17
N VAL A 43 -5.50 3.42 2.82
CA VAL A 43 -4.40 2.54 2.41
C VAL A 43 -4.44 2.38 0.90
N THR A 44 -3.36 2.77 0.22
CA THR A 44 -3.21 2.61 -1.23
C THR A 44 -2.03 1.70 -1.51
N VAL A 45 -2.27 0.58 -2.17
CA VAL A 45 -1.20 -0.31 -2.67
C VAL A 45 -0.93 0.04 -4.13
N ILE A 46 0.32 0.34 -4.45
CA ILE A 46 0.78 0.70 -5.79
C ILE A 46 1.72 -0.41 -6.26
N ARG A 47 1.30 -1.12 -7.31
CA ARG A 47 2.19 -2.03 -8.04
C ARG A 47 3.05 -1.20 -8.98
N GLU A 48 4.36 -1.23 -8.77
CA GLU A 48 5.31 -0.41 -9.53
C GLU A 48 6.29 -1.30 -10.32
N THR A 49 6.54 -0.92 -11.56
CA THR A 49 7.69 -1.39 -12.35
C THR A 49 8.66 -0.23 -12.49
N ARG A 50 9.89 -0.38 -12.00
CA ARG A 50 10.94 0.64 -12.13
C ARG A 50 11.92 0.24 -13.23
N ALA A 51 12.01 1.06 -14.27
CA ALA A 51 13.09 1.00 -15.24
C ALA A 51 14.08 2.13 -14.97
N VAL A 52 15.36 1.81 -14.80
CA VAL A 52 16.42 2.78 -14.55
C VAL A 52 17.55 2.53 -15.53
N ASN A 53 17.95 3.56 -16.27
CA ASN A 53 19.08 3.53 -17.18
C ASN A 53 20.05 4.65 -16.79
N ILE A 54 21.34 4.34 -16.72
CA ILE A 54 22.40 5.31 -16.43
C ILE A 54 23.25 5.46 -17.68
N ALA A 55 23.37 6.68 -18.19
CA ALA A 55 24.37 7.03 -19.19
C ALA A 55 25.65 7.49 -18.48
N LYS A 56 26.82 7.13 -19.04
CA LYS A 56 28.12 7.60 -18.56
C LYS A 56 28.66 8.68 -19.48
#